data_AF-A0A970LYN1-F1
#
_entry.id   AF-A0A970LYN1-F1
#
_cell.length_a   1.000
_cell.length_b   1.000
_cell.length_c   1.000
_cell.angle_alpha   90.00
_cell.angle_beta   90.00
_cell.angle_gamma   90.00
#
_symmetry.space_group_name_H-M   'P 1'
#
loop_
_entity.id
_entity.type
_entity.pdbx_description
1 polymer ?
#
loop_
_entity_poly.entity_id
_entity_poly.type
_entity_poly.pdbx_seq_one_letter_code
_entity_poly.pdbx_strand_id
1 'polypeptide(L)'
;MDNKQSHLGMIQAVVNRLSSNSFLLKGWSVVLVSAMFVFAAKDSKMIFIYLAYFPAISFWGLDGYFLHQERLFRALYDHVRVLDEKDIDFSMNIFIVKSKVDSWAAVTLSKTLLVFHGVIVVTIVLVMCLGLAMK
;
A
#
# COMPACT_ATOMS: atom_id res chain seq x y z
N MET A 1 7.97 33.74 3.86
CA MET A 1 8.34 32.68 2.91
C MET A 1 8.74 31.39 3.62
N ASP A 2 9.50 31.48 4.72
CA ASP A 2 10.00 30.32 5.48
C ASP A 2 8.89 29.44 6.09
N ASN A 3 7.79 30.04 6.53
CA ASN A 3 6.70 29.31 7.17
C ASN A 3 5.95 28.41 6.17
N LYS A 4 5.64 28.95 4.99
CA LYS A 4 5.02 28.17 3.91
C LYS A 4 5.91 27.02 3.47
N GLN A 5 7.20 27.26 3.26
CA GLN A 5 8.16 26.22 2.89
C GLN A 5 8.26 25.14 3.98
N SER A 6 8.30 25.55 5.25
CA SER A 6 8.32 24.62 6.39
C SER A 6 7.07 23.74 6.44
N HIS A 7 5.89 24.32 6.22
CA HIS A 7 4.63 23.57 6.21
C HIS A 7 4.55 22.57 5.05
N LEU A 8 4.92 23.00 3.84
CA LEU A 8 5.04 22.11 2.68
C LEU A 8 6.07 20.99 2.94
N GLY A 9 7.18 21.30 3.61
CA GLY A 9 8.17 20.32 4.05
C GLY A 9 7.60 19.28 5.02
N MET A 10 6.76 19.70 5.98
CA MET A 10 6.06 18.78 6.90
C MET A 10 5.09 17.86 6.16
N ILE A 11 4.33 18.37 5.20
CA ILE A 11 3.43 17.57 4.36
C ILE A 11 4.25 16.57 3.52
N GLN A 12 5.32 17.01 2.88
CA GLN A 12 6.20 16.14 2.08
C GLN A 12 6.84 15.04 2.95
N ALA A 13 7.20 15.36 4.20
CA ALA A 13 7.73 14.36 5.13
C ALA A 13 6.69 13.26 5.44
N VAL A 14 5.40 13.60 5.52
CA VAL A 14 4.33 12.58 5.64
C VAL A 14 4.26 11.71 4.40
N VAL A 15 4.26 12.31 3.20
CA VAL A 15 4.25 11.59 1.91
C VAL A 15 5.40 10.58 1.84
N ASN A 16 6.62 11.01 2.21
CA ASN A 16 7.80 10.14 2.22
C ASN A 16 7.63 8.95 3.18
N ARG A 17 7.11 9.17 4.40
CA ARG A 17 6.86 8.09 5.37
C ARG A 17 5.81 7.09 4.86
N LEU A 18 4.74 7.58 4.22
CA LEU A 18 3.69 6.73 3.65
C LEU A 18 4.23 5.86 2.50
N SER A 19 5.00 6.46 1.58
CA SER A 19 5.65 5.74 0.49
C SER A 19 6.64 4.68 1.02
N SER A 20 7.45 5.01 2.02
CA SER A 20 8.39 4.05 2.63
C SER A 20 7.66 2.89 3.31
N ASN A 21 6.58 3.16 4.05
CA ASN A 21 5.78 2.12 4.69
C ASN A 21 5.08 1.22 3.66
N SER A 22 4.51 1.79 2.59
CA SER A 22 3.95 1.02 1.46
C SER A 22 5.01 0.09 0.84
N PHE A 23 6.22 0.59 0.60
CA PHE A 23 7.31 -0.24 0.08
C PHE A 23 7.71 -1.38 1.03
N LEU A 24 7.79 -1.11 2.34
CA LEU A 24 8.09 -2.14 3.34
C LEU A 24 7.02 -3.24 3.37
N LEU A 25 5.74 -2.88 3.29
CA LEU A 25 4.64 -3.85 3.25
C LEU A 25 4.74 -4.80 2.05
N LYS A 26 5.13 -4.28 0.88
CA LYS A 26 5.38 -5.09 -0.32
C LYS A 26 6.50 -6.11 -0.09
N GLY A 27 7.59 -5.68 0.54
CA GLY A 27 8.69 -6.57 0.93
C GLY A 27 8.24 -7.67 1.90
N TRP A 28 7.53 -7.31 2.97
CA TRP A 28 7.01 -8.27 3.95
C TRP A 28 5.99 -9.25 3.36
N SER A 29 5.18 -8.80 2.39
CA SER A 29 4.26 -9.67 1.66
C SER A 29 5.00 -10.79 0.93
N VAL A 30 6.04 -10.45 0.16
CA VAL A 30 6.86 -11.45 -0.54
C VAL A 30 7.54 -12.40 0.44
N VAL A 31 8.11 -11.88 1.53
CA VAL A 31 8.81 -12.68 2.54
C VAL A 31 7.88 -13.69 3.22
N LEU A 32 6.72 -13.24 3.73
CA LEU A 32 5.80 -14.12 4.44
C LEU A 32 5.17 -15.16 3.50
N VAL A 33 4.78 -14.78 2.28
CA VAL A 33 4.27 -15.74 1.30
C VAL A 33 5.32 -16.79 0.94
N SER A 34 6.58 -16.37 0.73
CA SER A 34 7.68 -17.32 0.45
C SER A 34 7.94 -18.27 1.63
N ALA A 35 7.89 -17.76 2.87
CA ALA A 35 8.02 -18.59 4.06
C ALA A 35 6.90 -19.64 4.15
N MET A 36 5.67 -19.26 3.81
CA MET A 36 4.53 -20.20 3.76
C MET A 36 4.73 -21.29 2.70
N PHE A 37 5.32 -20.97 1.54
CA PHE A 37 5.64 -21.97 0.53
C PHE A 37 6.67 -22.99 1.03
N VAL A 38 7.75 -22.52 1.66
CA VAL A 38 8.76 -23.40 2.26
C VAL A 38 8.16 -24.28 3.35
N PHE A 39 7.28 -23.70 4.18
CA PHE A 39 6.58 -24.43 5.23
C PHE A 39 5.67 -25.52 4.66
N ALA A 40 4.84 -25.19 3.67
CA ALA A 40 3.95 -26.16 3.02
C ALA A 40 4.71 -27.30 2.32
N ALA A 41 5.88 -27.01 1.72
CA ALA A 41 6.71 -28.00 1.07
C ALA A 41 7.33 -29.00 2.06
N LYS A 42 7.74 -28.56 3.25
CA LYS A 42 8.37 -29.43 4.27
C LYS A 42 7.37 -30.42 4.89
N ASP A 43 6.16 -29.98 5.19
CA ASP A 43 5.18 -30.82 5.90
C ASP A 43 4.31 -31.70 4.97
N SER A 44 4.51 -31.64 3.65
CA SER A 44 3.72 -32.35 2.61
C SER A 44 2.20 -32.16 2.68
N LYS A 45 1.75 -31.21 3.50
CA LYS A 45 0.35 -30.84 3.70
C LYS A 45 0.08 -29.57 2.92
N MET A 46 -0.13 -29.73 1.61
CA MET A 46 -0.47 -28.65 0.67
C MET A 46 -1.69 -27.81 1.11
N ILE A 47 -2.53 -28.31 2.03
CA ILE A 47 -3.59 -27.54 2.68
C ILE A 47 -3.05 -26.28 3.41
N PHE A 48 -1.80 -26.26 3.85
CA PHE A 48 -1.23 -25.08 4.51
C PHE A 48 -0.91 -23.94 3.55
N ILE A 49 -0.90 -24.17 2.23
CA ILE A 49 -0.70 -23.08 1.26
C ILE A 49 -1.84 -22.07 1.27
N TYR A 50 -3.04 -22.47 1.71
CA TYR A 50 -4.17 -21.55 1.90
C TYR A 50 -3.84 -20.44 2.91
N LEU A 51 -2.93 -20.70 3.85
CA LEU A 51 -2.48 -19.70 4.81
C LEU A 51 -1.69 -18.55 4.16
N ALA A 52 -1.10 -18.77 2.97
CA ALA A 52 -0.37 -17.74 2.23
C ALA A 52 -1.29 -16.61 1.71
N TYR A 53 -2.59 -16.86 1.53
CA TYR A 53 -3.54 -15.81 1.17
C TYR A 53 -3.74 -14.78 2.27
N PHE A 54 -3.58 -15.18 3.54
CA PHE A 54 -3.77 -14.27 4.66
C PHE A 54 -2.82 -13.07 4.61
N PRO A 55 -1.47 -13.23 4.56
CA PRO A 55 -0.58 -12.09 4.41
C PRO A 55 -0.73 -11.41 3.05
N ALA A 56 -0.98 -12.15 1.96
CA ALA A 56 -1.13 -11.57 0.62
C ALA A 56 -2.29 -10.56 0.54
N ILE A 57 -3.48 -10.95 1.01
CA ILE A 57 -4.67 -10.08 0.98
C ILE A 57 -4.55 -8.95 2.01
N SER A 58 -4.08 -9.27 3.22
CA SER A 58 -3.95 -8.28 4.30
C SER A 58 -2.99 -7.16 3.92
N PHE A 59 -1.82 -7.50 3.37
CA PHE A 59 -0.85 -6.49 2.95
C PHE A 59 -1.26 -5.75 1.70
N TRP A 60 -2.06 -6.35 0.80
CA TRP A 60 -2.64 -5.61 -0.32
C TRP A 60 -3.59 -4.51 0.17
N GLY A 61 -4.50 -4.83 1.09
CA GLY A 61 -5.40 -3.83 1.67
C GLY A 61 -4.66 -2.70 2.39
N LEU A 62 -3.63 -3.05 3.17
CA LEU A 62 -2.80 -2.07 3.88
C LEU A 62 -1.99 -1.19 2.92
N ASP A 63 -1.38 -1.77 1.89
CA ASP A 63 -0.65 -1.04 0.86
C ASP A 63 -1.56 -0.04 0.13
N GLY A 64 -2.78 -0.46 -0.20
CA GLY A 64 -3.83 0.42 -0.72
C GLY A 64 -4.20 1.55 0.24
N TYR A 65 -4.23 1.30 1.56
CA TYR A 65 -4.45 2.32 2.57
C TYR A 65 -3.32 3.36 2.59
N PHE A 66 -2.06 2.92 2.60
CA PHE A 66 -0.90 3.82 2.59
C PHE A 66 -0.88 4.67 1.32
N LEU A 67 -1.12 4.07 0.15
CA LEU A 67 -1.19 4.81 -1.11
C LEU A 67 -2.36 5.81 -1.16
N HIS A 68 -3.51 5.45 -0.60
CA HIS A 68 -4.66 6.35 -0.51
C HIS A 68 -4.36 7.57 0.38
N GLN A 69 -3.78 7.35 1.56
CA GLN A 69 -3.32 8.44 2.43
C GLN A 69 -2.26 9.30 1.74
N GLU A 70 -1.33 8.68 1.02
CA GLU A 70 -0.28 9.39 0.30
C GLU A 70 -0.86 10.34 -0.75
N ARG A 71 -1.85 9.87 -1.54
CA ARG A 71 -2.56 10.70 -2.52
C ARG A 71 -3.30 11.87 -1.85
N LEU A 72 -3.92 11.65 -0.68
CA LEU A 72 -4.57 12.71 0.09
C LEU A 72 -3.57 13.78 0.56
N PHE A 73 -2.41 13.38 1.07
CA PHE A 73 -1.37 14.34 1.47
C PHE A 73 -0.73 15.06 0.28
N ARG A 74 -0.58 14.39 -0.88
CA ARG A 74 -0.18 15.07 -2.12
C ARG A 74 -1.22 16.10 -2.57
N ALA A 75 -2.51 15.79 -2.49
CA ALA A 75 -3.58 16.74 -2.79
C ALA A 75 -3.62 17.92 -1.80
N LEU A 76 -3.32 17.67 -0.51
CA LEU A 76 -3.17 18.72 0.50
C LEU A 76 -1.96 19.62 0.19
N TYR A 77 -0.82 19.03 -0.19
CA TYR A 77 0.36 19.77 -0.64
C TYR A 77 0.01 20.71 -1.80
N ASP A 78 -0.68 20.18 -2.82
CA ASP A 78 -1.12 20.94 -3.99
C ASP A 78 -2.10 22.06 -3.63
N HIS A 79 -2.95 21.85 -2.63
CA HIS A 79 -3.85 22.89 -2.14
C HIS A 79 -3.08 24.01 -1.43
N VAL A 80 -2.17 23.68 -0.52
CA VAL A 80 -1.41 24.65 0.27
C VAL A 80 -0.42 25.45 -0.59
N ARG A 81 0.23 24.82 -1.59
CA ARG A 81 1.27 25.49 -2.37
C ARG A 81 0.79 26.70 -3.16
N VAL A 82 -0.51 26.78 -3.47
CA VAL A 82 -1.10 27.89 -4.21
C VAL A 82 -1.72 28.98 -3.32
N LEU A 83 -1.85 28.75 -2.01
CA LEU A 83 -2.37 29.75 -1.07
C LEU A 83 -1.36 30.89 -0.85
N ASP A 84 -1.87 32.09 -0.62
CA ASP A 84 -1.06 33.20 -0.10
C ASP A 84 -0.64 32.90 1.33
N GLU A 85 0.52 33.40 1.75
CA GLU A 85 1.12 33.06 3.06
C GLU A 85 0.24 33.47 4.25
N LYS A 86 -0.56 34.54 4.07
CA LYS A 86 -1.54 35.02 5.07
C LYS A 86 -2.73 34.09 5.28
N ASP A 87 -3.03 33.22 4.31
CA ASP A 87 -4.21 32.35 4.31
C ASP A 87 -3.86 30.91 4.75
N ILE A 88 -2.59 30.64 5.06
CA ILE A 88 -2.12 29.33 5.52
C ILE A 88 -2.42 29.20 7.01
N ASP A 89 -3.28 28.24 7.35
CA ASP A 89 -3.68 27.90 8.73
C ASP A 89 -2.82 26.79 9.35
N PHE A 90 -1.81 26.30 8.62
CA PHE A 90 -0.90 25.20 9.00
C PHE A 90 -1.59 23.87 9.33
N SER A 91 -2.85 23.70 8.91
CA SER A 91 -3.65 22.52 9.19
C SER A 91 -3.13 21.30 8.41
N MET A 92 -3.03 20.15 9.09
CA MET A 92 -2.72 18.86 8.47
C MET A 92 -4.00 18.07 8.12
N ASN A 93 -5.15 18.77 8.06
CA ASN A 93 -6.44 18.15 7.83
C ASN A 93 -6.66 17.82 6.35
N ILE A 94 -6.52 16.54 6.01
CA ILE A 94 -6.74 16.02 4.64
C ILE A 94 -8.21 15.97 4.21
N PHE A 95 -9.18 16.16 5.12
CA PHE A 95 -10.60 16.08 4.78
C PHE A 95 -11.02 17.15 3.76
N ILE A 96 -10.35 18.31 3.76
CA ILE A 96 -10.62 19.41 2.81
C ILE A 96 -10.32 19.04 1.35
N VAL A 97 -9.47 18.03 1.12
CA VAL A 97 -9.09 17.54 -0.21
C VAL A 97 -9.62 16.14 -0.52
N LYS A 98 -10.45 15.56 0.36
CA LYS A 98 -10.95 14.19 0.21
C LYS A 98 -11.67 13.95 -1.11
N SER A 99 -12.41 14.94 -1.61
CA SER A 99 -13.13 14.86 -2.90
C SER A 99 -12.21 14.85 -4.12
N LYS A 100 -10.93 15.18 -3.97
CA LYS A 100 -9.94 15.22 -5.06
C LYS A 100 -9.22 13.89 -5.27
N VAL A 101 -9.47 12.90 -4.43
CA VAL A 101 -8.78 11.60 -4.45
C VAL A 101 -9.81 10.48 -4.51
N ASP A 102 -9.51 9.44 -5.28
CA ASP A 102 -10.34 8.25 -5.36
C ASP A 102 -10.52 7.58 -3.99
N SER A 103 -11.60 6.80 -3.85
CA SER A 103 -11.83 6.03 -2.63
C SER A 103 -10.71 5.01 -2.37
N TRP A 104 -10.51 4.63 -1.10
CA TRP A 104 -9.55 3.60 -0.72
C TRP A 104 -9.70 2.29 -1.51
N ALA A 105 -10.93 1.86 -1.80
CA ALA A 105 -11.18 0.65 -2.59
C ALA A 105 -10.66 0.81 -4.04
N ALA A 106 -10.93 1.95 -4.68
CA ALA A 106 -10.43 2.24 -6.03
C ALA A 106 -8.90 2.36 -6.07
N VAL A 107 -8.29 2.95 -5.03
CA VAL A 107 -6.82 3.01 -4.92
C VAL A 107 -6.19 1.63 -4.72
N THR A 108 -6.78 0.81 -3.85
CA THR A 108 -6.35 -0.58 -3.61
C THR A 108 -6.40 -1.41 -4.89
N LEU A 109 -7.40 -1.17 -5.74
CA LEU A 109 -7.58 -1.80 -7.05
C LEU A 109 -6.92 -1.02 -8.20
N SER A 110 -6.01 -0.09 -7.91
CA SER A 110 -5.29 0.62 -8.97
C SER A 110 -4.33 -0.31 -9.71
N LYS A 111 -4.04 0.01 -10.98
CA LYS A 111 -3.19 -0.81 -11.87
C LYS A 111 -1.86 -1.21 -11.22
N THR A 112 -1.22 -0.30 -10.50
CA THR A 112 0.09 -0.57 -9.87
C THR A 112 0.01 -1.60 -8.76
N LEU A 113 -1.02 -1.53 -7.91
CA LEU A 113 -1.23 -2.48 -6.82
C LEU A 113 -1.79 -3.81 -7.33
N LEU A 114 -2.71 -3.76 -8.30
CA LEU A 114 -3.24 -4.97 -8.96
C LEU A 114 -2.14 -5.79 -9.61
N VAL A 115 -1.20 -5.15 -10.33
CA VAL A 115 -0.09 -5.88 -10.95
C VAL A 115 0.80 -6.53 -9.89
N PHE A 116 1.20 -5.79 -8.85
CA PHE A 116 2.11 -6.32 -7.83
C PHE A 116 1.47 -7.44 -7.00
N HIS A 117 0.32 -7.18 -6.36
CA HIS A 117 -0.34 -8.16 -5.50
C HIS A 117 -1.03 -9.25 -6.32
N GLY A 118 -1.47 -8.95 -7.54
CA GLY A 118 -1.97 -9.95 -8.47
C GLY A 118 -0.91 -10.99 -8.83
N VAL A 119 0.35 -10.59 -9.05
CA VAL A 119 1.45 -11.54 -9.26
C VAL A 119 1.64 -12.45 -8.04
N ILE A 120 1.57 -11.91 -6.82
CA ILE A 120 1.65 -12.71 -5.59
C ILE A 120 0.52 -13.74 -5.52
N VAL A 121 -0.73 -13.29 -5.74
CA VAL A 121 -1.92 -14.15 -5.71
C VAL A 121 -1.85 -15.23 -6.79
N VAL A 122 -1.50 -14.87 -8.03
CA VAL A 122 -1.31 -15.82 -9.14
C VAL A 122 -0.22 -16.84 -8.79
N THR A 123 0.87 -16.41 -8.16
CA THR A 123 1.93 -17.33 -7.73
C THR A 123 1.42 -18.34 -6.69
N ILE A 124 0.62 -17.91 -5.72
CA ILE A 124 -0.02 -18.81 -4.73
C ILE A 124 -0.91 -19.84 -5.45
N VAL A 125 -1.72 -19.40 -6.41
CA VAL A 125 -2.59 -20.29 -7.21
C VAL A 125 -1.76 -21.30 -8.01
N LEU A 126 -0.71 -20.86 -8.71
CA LEU A 126 0.15 -21.73 -9.51
C LEU A 126 0.81 -22.82 -8.65
N VAL A 127 1.39 -22.44 -7.51
CA VAL A 127 2.01 -23.42 -6.59
C VAL A 127 0.97 -24.40 -6.06
N MET A 128 -0.26 -23.94 -5.76
CA MET A 128 -1.34 -24.81 -5.33
C MET A 128 -1.73 -25.82 -6.43
N CYS A 129 -1.91 -25.37 -7.67
CA CYS A 129 -2.24 -26.25 -8.80
C CYS A 129 -1.15 -27.30 -9.04
N LEU A 130 0.12 -26.90 -8.99
CA LEU A 130 1.26 -27.81 -9.12
C LEU A 130 1.31 -28.82 -7.97
N GLY A 131 1.13 -28.38 -6.73
CA GLY A 131 1.12 -29.24 -5.55
C GLY A 131 -0.03 -30.25 -5.52
N LEU A 132 -1.17 -29.91 -6.14
CA LEU A 132 -2.29 -30.85 -6.32
C LEU A 132 -2.04 -31.84 -7.46
N ALA A 133 -1.38 -31.43 -8.55
CA ALA A 133 -1.08 -32.31 -9.68
C ALA A 133 0.03 -33.35 -9.39
N MET A 134 0.87 -33.09 -8.39
CA MET A 134 1.96 -33.99 -7.96
C MET A 134 1.54 -34.99 -6.87
N LYS A 135 0.29 -34.94 -6.40
CA LYS A 135 -0.30 -35.92 -5.49
C LYS A 135 -1.02 -37.01 -6.26
#